data_AF-A0A0N1CDZ5-F1
#
_entry.id   AF-A0A0N1CDZ5-F1
#
_cell.length_a   1.000
_cell.length_b   1.000
_cell.length_c   1.000
_cell.angle_alpha   90.00
_cell.angle_beta   90.00
_cell.angle_gamma   90.00
#
_symmetry.space_group_name_H-M   'P 1'
#
loop_
_entity.id
_entity.type
_entity.pdbx_description
1 polymer ?
#
loop_
_entity_poly.entity_id
_entity_poly.type
_entity_poly.pdbx_seq_one_letter_code
_entity_poly.pdbx_strand_id
1 'polypeptide(L)'
;LDWEQTLAGEPVPGRLIAALRFDRVLACKSRNIDIDKPDIALEMVGIEFYPAQEPPGGSVVLMFARGGMLRLDVECLECALTDLGPDHLGVGDGERDPSEELGGLG
;
A
#
# COMPACT_ATOMS: atom_id res chain seq x y z
N LEU A 1 -5.23 11.20 -10.50
CA LEU A 1 -6.23 12.29 -10.65
C LEU A 1 -7.01 12.04 -11.93
N ASP A 2 -8.28 11.70 -11.80
CA ASP A 2 -9.20 11.50 -12.91
C ASP A 2 -9.72 12.86 -13.39
N TRP A 3 -9.36 13.23 -14.61
CA TRP A 3 -9.72 14.53 -15.19
C TRP A 3 -11.23 14.66 -15.44
N GLU A 4 -11.98 13.56 -15.53
CA GLU A 4 -13.44 13.60 -15.69
C GLU A 4 -14.17 14.05 -14.40
N GLN A 5 -13.69 13.64 -13.22
CA GLN A 5 -14.31 13.99 -11.93
C GLN A 5 -14.17 15.47 -11.58
N THR A 6 -13.12 16.14 -12.08
CA THR A 6 -12.91 17.57 -11.85
C THR A 6 -13.94 18.43 -12.58
N LEU A 7 -14.51 17.94 -13.69
CA LEU A 7 -15.55 18.63 -14.47
C LEU A 7 -16.96 18.43 -13.90
N ALA A 8 -17.17 17.37 -13.11
CA ALA A 8 -18.47 17.00 -12.55
C ALA A 8 -18.83 17.73 -11.23
N GLY A 9 -17.88 18.48 -10.66
CA GLY A 9 -18.17 19.49 -9.62
C GLY A 9 -17.69 19.17 -8.22
N GLU A 10 -17.42 17.92 -7.83
CA GLU A 10 -16.78 17.62 -6.55
C GLU A 10 -15.88 16.37 -6.64
N PRO A 11 -14.56 16.48 -6.41
CA PRO A 11 -13.72 15.30 -6.25
C PRO A 11 -14.14 14.58 -4.96
N VAL A 12 -14.68 13.37 -5.09
CA VAL A 12 -14.96 12.53 -3.92
C VAL A 12 -13.62 11.97 -3.43
N PRO A 13 -13.13 12.32 -2.22
CA PRO A 13 -11.90 11.73 -1.70
C PRO A 13 -12.11 10.22 -1.53
N GLY A 14 -11.40 9.42 -2.32
CA GLY A 14 -11.51 7.97 -2.32
C GLY A 14 -10.15 7.30 -2.15
N ARG A 15 -10.12 6.15 -1.48
CA ARG A 15 -8.93 5.28 -1.44
C ARG A 15 -8.74 4.67 -2.83
N LEU A 16 -7.52 4.70 -3.33
CA LEU A 16 -7.13 4.00 -4.55
C LEU A 16 -6.32 2.76 -4.19
N ILE A 17 -6.51 1.69 -4.96
CA ILE A 17 -5.55 0.59 -4.99
C ILE A 17 -4.34 1.09 -5.77
N ALA A 18 -3.14 0.88 -5.24
CA ALA A 18 -1.90 1.19 -5.91
C ALA A 18 -0.95 -0.01 -5.87
N ALA A 19 -0.12 -0.14 -6.90
CA ALA A 19 0.98 -1.09 -6.95
C ALA A 19 2.31 -0.39 -6.67
N LEU A 20 3.04 -0.86 -5.68
CA LEU A 20 4.44 -0.51 -5.44
C LEU A 20 5.34 -1.66 -5.91
N ARG A 21 6.20 -1.41 -6.89
CA ARG A 21 7.13 -2.38 -7.45
C ARG A 21 8.57 -1.92 -7.23
N PHE A 22 9.43 -2.84 -6.80
CA PHE A 22 10.88 -2.66 -6.78
C PHE A 22 11.50 -3.52 -7.88
N ASP A 23 12.42 -2.94 -8.63
CA ASP A 23 13.21 -3.61 -9.66
C ASP A 23 14.62 -3.88 -9.13
N ARG A 24 15.38 -4.71 -9.87
CA ARG A 24 16.80 -4.94 -9.58
C ARG A 24 17.08 -5.48 -8.15
N VAL A 25 16.14 -6.27 -7.64
CA VAL A 25 16.22 -6.91 -6.32
C VAL A 25 17.11 -8.15 -6.39
N LEU A 26 18.16 -8.16 -5.58
CA LEU A 26 19.12 -9.26 -5.45
C LEU A 26 18.66 -10.31 -4.43
N ALA A 27 18.01 -9.86 -3.36
CA ALA A 27 17.45 -10.74 -2.34
C ALA A 27 16.24 -10.12 -1.64
N CYS A 28 15.29 -10.95 -1.25
CA CYS A 28 14.15 -10.57 -0.40
C CYS A 28 14.17 -11.42 0.86
N LYS A 29 14.08 -10.77 2.02
CA LYS A 29 14.04 -11.42 3.34
C LYS A 29 12.84 -10.90 4.09
N SER A 30 12.04 -11.80 4.66
CA SER A 30 10.91 -11.44 5.50
C SER A 30 11.17 -11.77 6.97
N ARG A 31 10.53 -11.02 7.86
CA ARG A 31 10.47 -11.33 9.28
C ARG A 31 9.06 -11.07 9.77
N ASN A 32 8.52 -12.01 10.55
CA ASN A 32 7.19 -11.90 11.15
C ASN A 32 6.08 -11.64 10.11
N ILE A 33 6.23 -12.26 8.94
CA ILE A 33 5.24 -12.30 7.86
C ILE A 33 5.03 -13.78 7.53
N ASP A 34 3.77 -14.20 7.60
CA ASP A 34 3.36 -15.57 7.27
C ASP A 34 3.20 -15.69 5.74
N ILE A 35 4.24 -16.17 5.06
CA ILE A 35 4.28 -16.25 3.60
C ILE A 35 3.33 -17.32 3.03
N ASP A 36 2.86 -18.24 3.89
CA ASP A 36 1.91 -19.29 3.51
C ASP A 36 0.45 -18.79 3.55
N LYS A 37 0.22 -17.53 3.95
CA LYS A 37 -1.11 -16.90 4.00
C LYS A 37 -1.17 -15.65 3.12
N PRO A 38 -1.22 -15.82 1.77
CA PRO A 38 -1.17 -14.71 0.81
C PRO A 38 -2.37 -13.76 0.88
N ASP A 39 -3.50 -14.20 1.44
CA ASP A 39 -4.72 -13.39 1.54
C ASP A 39 -4.73 -12.46 2.78
N ILE A 40 -3.70 -12.53 3.64
CA ILE A 40 -3.60 -11.62 4.79
C ILE A 40 -3.09 -10.26 4.32
N ALA A 41 -3.94 -9.25 4.47
CA ALA A 41 -3.55 -7.86 4.27
C ALA A 41 -2.49 -7.44 5.32
N LEU A 42 -1.40 -6.86 4.83
CA LEU A 42 -0.39 -6.21 5.66
C LEU A 42 -0.56 -4.69 5.59
N GLU A 43 -0.55 -4.03 6.75
CA GLU A 43 -0.63 -2.58 6.84
C GLU A 43 0.79 -2.00 6.87
N MET A 44 1.22 -1.34 5.79
CA MET A 44 2.56 -0.75 5.72
C MET A 44 2.58 0.61 6.40
N VAL A 45 3.51 0.80 7.35
CA VAL A 45 3.65 2.03 8.14
C VAL A 45 4.90 2.84 7.79
N GLY A 46 5.84 2.27 7.04
CA GLY A 46 7.01 3.01 6.59
C GLY A 46 7.91 2.23 5.61
N ILE A 47 8.73 3.00 4.89
CA ILE A 47 9.76 2.50 3.96
C ILE A 47 11.04 3.29 4.21
N GLU A 48 12.16 2.61 4.35
CA GLU A 48 13.47 3.21 4.55
C GLU A 48 14.49 2.64 3.56
N PHE A 49 15.40 3.47 3.07
CA PHE A 49 16.53 3.03 2.24
C PHE A 49 17.84 3.27 2.97
N TYR A 50 18.65 2.22 3.04
CA TYR A 50 19.99 2.22 3.63
C TYR A 50 21.01 1.97 2.52
N PRO A 51 21.76 2.99 2.09
CA PRO A 51 22.79 2.81 1.07
C PRO A 51 23.87 1.81 1.51
N ALA A 52 24.38 1.03 0.56
CA ALA A 52 25.57 0.22 0.78
C ALA A 52 26.82 1.10 0.95
N GLN A 53 27.90 0.52 1.48
CA GLN A 53 29.19 1.21 1.62
C GLN A 53 29.74 1.69 0.27
N GLU A 54 29.50 0.93 -0.79
CA GLU A 54 29.82 1.26 -2.17
C GLU A 54 28.50 1.38 -2.96
N PRO A 55 27.97 2.60 -3.16
CA PRO A 55 26.78 2.86 -3.98
C PRO A 55 26.96 2.40 -5.44
N PRO A 56 25.88 2.14 -6.20
CA PRO A 56 24.51 2.67 -6.02
C PRO A 56 23.53 1.77 -5.26
N GLY A 57 23.96 0.57 -4.84
CA GLY A 57 23.10 -0.41 -4.19
C GLY A 57 22.79 -0.09 -2.73
N GLY A 58 21.96 -0.93 -2.11
CA GLY A 58 21.60 -0.79 -0.71
C GLY A 58 20.49 -1.75 -0.27
N SER A 59 19.91 -1.46 0.88
CA SER A 59 18.78 -2.22 1.43
C SER A 59 17.56 -1.33 1.60
N VAL A 60 16.43 -1.75 1.02
CA VAL A 60 15.13 -1.16 1.30
C VAL A 60 14.45 -1.96 2.40
N VAL A 61 13.95 -1.30 3.43
CA VAL A 61 13.22 -1.91 4.55
C VAL A 61 11.78 -1.41 4.51
N LEU A 62 10.83 -2.32 4.33
CA LEU A 62 9.40 -2.06 4.43
C LEU A 62 8.94 -2.56 5.80
N MET A 63 8.26 -1.69 6.54
CA MET A 63 7.78 -1.95 7.89
C MET A 63 6.26 -2.02 7.88
N PHE A 64 5.73 -3.05 8.52
CA PHE A 64 4.30 -3.29 8.63
C PHE A 64 3.85 -3.18 10.09
N ALA A 65 2.61 -2.74 10.28
CA ALA A 65 1.96 -2.78 11.57
C ALA A 65 2.05 -4.19 12.14
N ARG A 66 2.07 -4.29 13.48
CA ARG A 66 2.22 -5.57 14.20
C ARG A 66 3.61 -6.23 14.01
N GLY A 67 4.59 -5.45 13.53
CA GLY A 67 6.02 -5.82 13.55
C GLY A 67 6.49 -6.70 12.39
N GLY A 68 5.68 -6.85 11.34
CA GLY A 68 6.12 -7.47 10.09
C GLY A 68 7.16 -6.61 9.39
N MET A 69 8.16 -7.23 8.75
CA MET A 69 9.18 -6.52 7.98
C MET A 69 9.55 -7.26 6.70
N LEU A 70 9.79 -6.51 5.63
CA LEU A 70 10.49 -6.98 4.42
C LEU A 70 11.77 -6.19 4.24
N ARG A 71 12.85 -6.89 3.93
CA ARG A 71 14.12 -6.28 3.51
C ARG A 71 14.44 -6.73 2.10
N LEU A 72 14.62 -5.77 1.21
CA LEU A 72 15.06 -5.97 -0.16
C LEU A 72 16.51 -5.51 -0.27
N ASP A 73 17.41 -6.40 -0.67
CA ASP A 73 18.77 -6.01 -1.06
C ASP A 73 18.73 -5.71 -2.58
N VAL A 74 19.11 -4.51 -3.00
CA VAL A 74 19.00 -4.03 -4.39
C VAL A 74 20.37 -3.61 -4.95
N GLU A 75 20.62 -3.87 -6.23
CA GLU A 75 21.84 -3.37 -6.89
C GLU A 75 21.79 -1.86 -7.17
N CYS A 76 20.57 -1.29 -7.29
CA CYS A 76 20.30 0.13 -7.42
C CYS A 76 18.87 0.39 -6.92
N LEU A 77 18.60 1.56 -6.33
CA LEU A 77 17.24 1.92 -5.92
C LEU A 77 16.41 2.28 -7.16
N GLU A 78 15.65 1.30 -7.65
CA GLU A 78 14.70 1.46 -8.75
C GLU A 78 13.32 0.95 -8.30
N CYS A 79 12.33 1.86 -8.26
CA CYS A 79 10.97 1.52 -7.87
C CYS A 79 9.93 2.38 -8.59
N ALA A 80 8.73 1.83 -8.73
CA ALA A 80 7.58 2.53 -9.31
C ALA A 80 6.36 2.35 -8.42
N LEU A 81 5.60 3.44 -8.24
CA LEU A 81 4.28 3.45 -7.61
C LEU A 81 3.25 3.88 -8.65
N THR A 82 2.17 3.13 -8.79
CA THR A 82 1.12 3.41 -9.78
C THR A 82 -0.26 3.14 -9.21
N ASP A 83 -1.20 4.04 -9.48
CA ASP A 83 -2.61 3.86 -9.15
C ASP A 83 -3.24 2.84 -10.09
N LEU A 84 -3.92 1.84 -9.54
CA LEU A 84 -4.64 0.81 -10.29
C LEU A 84 -6.13 1.10 -10.44
N GLY A 85 -6.68 1.97 -9.59
CA GLY A 85 -8.10 2.35 -9.61
C GLY A 85 -8.70 2.48 -8.22
N PRO A 86 -10.01 2.74 -8.12
CA PRO A 86 -10.72 2.86 -6.85
C PRO A 86 -10.66 1.58 -6.00
N ASP A 87 -10.66 1.75 -4.68
CA ASP A 87 -10.70 0.65 -3.71
C ASP A 87 -12.09 0.01 -3.65
N HIS A 88 -12.30 -1.01 -4.48
CA HIS A 88 -13.43 -1.91 -4.37
C HIS A 88 -13.16 -3.09 -3.41
N LEU A 89 -11.96 -3.18 -2.82
CA LEU A 89 -11.52 -4.33 -2.02
C LEU A 89 -11.93 -4.23 -0.54
N GLY A 90 -12.58 -3.13 -0.13
CA GLY A 90 -13.19 -3.00 1.20
C GLY A 90 -12.18 -3.12 2.35
N VAL A 91 -10.88 -2.87 2.11
CA VAL A 91 -9.83 -3.02 3.14
C VAL A 91 -9.77 -1.80 4.08
N GLY A 92 -10.85 -1.01 4.13
CA GLY A 92 -11.00 0.14 5.01
C GLY A 92 -12.41 0.16 5.59
N ASP A 93 -12.65 -0.60 6.65
CA ASP A 93 -13.84 -0.38 7.47
C ASP A 93 -13.62 0.84 8.36
N GLY A 94 -14.41 1.89 8.15
CA GLY A 94 -14.38 3.06 9.04
C GLY A 94 -15.27 4.23 8.65
N GLU A 95 -16.50 4.00 8.19
CA GLU A 95 -17.71 4.77 8.57
C GLU A 95 -18.92 4.09 7.89
N ARG A 96 -19.74 3.38 8.67
CA ARG A 96 -21.07 2.96 8.20
C ARG A 96 -21.97 4.20 8.27
N ASP A 97 -22.56 4.61 7.15
CA ASP A 97 -23.45 5.77 7.11
C ASP A 97 -24.65 5.57 8.08
N PRO A 98 -24.85 6.43 9.09
CA PRO A 98 -25.99 6.35 10.00
C PRO A 98 -27.34 6.67 9.33
N SER A 99 -27.38 7.01 8.04
CA SER A 99 -28.61 7.33 7.32
C SER A 99 -29.53 6.13 7.04
N GLU A 100 -29.08 4.88 7.24
CA GLU A 100 -29.91 3.68 7.04
C GLU A 100 -30.90 3.37 8.20
N GLU A 101 -30.85 4.08 9.34
CA GLU A 101 -31.73 3.79 10.50
C GLU A 101 -33.09 4.54 10.53
N LEU A 102 -33.37 5.49 9.62
CA LEU A 102 -34.63 6.26 9.64
C LEU A 102 -35.66 5.83 8.58
N GLY A 103 -35.62 4.58 8.14
CA GLY A 103 -36.61 3.98 7.22
C GLY A 103 -37.67 3.09 7.87
N GLY A 104 -37.72 3.00 9.20
CA GLY A 104 -38.48 1.95 9.90
C GLY A 104 -39.31 2.41 11.09
N LEU A 105 -40.16 3.42 10.94
CA LEU A 105 -41.27 3.66 11.87
C LEU A 105 -42.54 3.95 11.05
N GLY A 106 -43.29 2.89 10.78
CA GLY A 106 -44.74 2.95 10.59
C GLY A 106 -45.46 2.93 11.93
#